data_AF-A0A372FSZ6-F1
#
_entry.id   AF-A0A372FSZ6-F1
#
_cell.length_a   1.000
_cell.length_b   1.000
_cell.length_c   1.000
_cell.angle_alpha   90.00
_cell.angle_beta   90.00
_cell.angle_gamma   90.00
#
_symmetry.space_group_name_H-M   'P 1'
#
loop_
_entity.id
_entity.type
_entity.pdbx_description
1 polymer ?
#
loop_
_entity_poly.entity_id
_entity_poly.type
_entity_poly.pdbx_seq_one_letter_code
_entity_poly.pdbx_strand_id
1 'polypeptide(L)'
;RLVDGDDSGLVSEGEEVVTVLDEPTQPGNNVGLVDQELLVSTFDSGAVAGGAYSVDADLFLRTPADVAAGEYTSTLTLSLFE
;
A
#
# COMPACT_ATOMS: atom_id res chain seq x y z
N ARG A 1 -4.00 0.45 -5.91
CA ARG A 1 -4.57 -0.05 -7.16
C ARG A 1 -3.53 -0.24 -8.27
N LEU A 2 -3.42 -1.47 -8.80
CA LEU A 2 -2.62 -1.75 -9.99
C LEU A 2 -3.30 -1.16 -11.25
N VAL A 3 -2.57 -0.35 -12.00
CA VAL A 3 -3.09 0.32 -13.22
C VAL A 3 -2.72 -0.48 -14.46
N ASP A 4 -1.51 -1.02 -14.48
CA ASP A 4 -1.00 -1.88 -15.55
C ASP A 4 -0.15 -3.00 -14.92
N GLY A 5 -0.75 -4.17 -14.83
CA GLY A 5 -0.09 -5.43 -14.52
C GLY A 5 -0.02 -6.22 -15.81
N ASP A 6 1.16 -6.73 -16.14
CA ASP A 6 1.36 -7.52 -17.34
C ASP A 6 0.37 -8.71 -17.48
N ASP A 7 0.39 -9.37 -18.63
CA ASP A 7 -0.51 -10.50 -18.93
C ASP A 7 -0.23 -11.76 -18.08
N SER A 8 0.78 -11.75 -17.19
CA SER A 8 1.14 -12.92 -16.40
C SER A 8 0.15 -13.23 -15.28
N GLY A 9 -0.57 -12.21 -14.78
CA GLY A 9 -1.41 -12.32 -13.59
C GLY A 9 -0.64 -12.62 -12.31
N LEU A 10 0.69 -12.55 -12.35
CA LEU A 10 1.56 -12.79 -11.19
C LEU A 10 1.67 -11.56 -10.30
N VAL A 11 1.25 -10.39 -10.78
CA VAL A 11 1.31 -9.08 -10.12
C VAL A 11 -0.09 -8.72 -9.62
N SER A 12 -0.26 -8.56 -8.31
CA SER A 12 -1.55 -8.16 -7.71
C SER A 12 -1.42 -7.04 -6.69
N GLU A 13 -2.52 -6.34 -6.46
CA GLU A 13 -2.64 -5.37 -5.36
C GLU A 13 -2.55 -6.07 -4.00
N GLY A 14 -1.90 -5.43 -3.03
CA GLY A 14 -1.84 -5.87 -1.64
C GLY A 14 -3.15 -5.66 -0.88
N GLU A 15 -3.18 -6.10 0.38
CA GLU A 15 -4.37 -5.95 1.22
C GLU A 15 -4.62 -4.48 1.60
N GLU A 16 -5.90 -4.17 1.85
CA GLU A 16 -6.30 -2.85 2.30
C GLU A 16 -5.80 -2.57 3.72
N VAL A 17 -5.21 -1.39 3.90
CA VAL A 17 -4.80 -0.85 5.20
C VAL A 17 -5.65 0.37 5.52
N VAL A 18 -6.36 0.36 6.66
CA VAL A 18 -7.14 1.50 7.13
C VAL A 18 -6.44 2.25 8.26
N THR A 19 -6.82 3.50 8.50
CA THR A 19 -6.17 4.31 9.52
C THR A 19 -6.43 3.77 10.92
N VAL A 20 -5.52 4.02 11.86
CA VAL A 20 -5.71 3.65 13.28
C VAL A 20 -6.92 4.31 13.95
N LEU A 21 -7.53 5.30 13.28
CA LEU A 21 -8.70 6.03 13.76
C LEU A 21 -10.00 5.48 13.16
N ASP A 22 -9.91 4.57 12.19
CA ASP A 22 -11.05 3.97 11.51
C ASP A 22 -11.37 2.59 12.11
N GLU A 23 -12.64 2.21 11.99
CA GLU A 23 -13.06 0.84 12.28
C GLU A 23 -12.43 -0.11 11.27
N PRO A 24 -12.00 -1.31 11.70
CA PRO A 24 -11.43 -2.30 10.79
C PRO A 24 -12.47 -2.75 9.76
N THR A 25 -12.08 -2.72 8.48
CA THR A 25 -12.86 -3.30 7.37
C THR A 25 -12.54 -4.78 7.17
N GLN A 26 -11.38 -5.22 7.66
CA GLN A 26 -10.90 -6.59 7.70
C GLN A 26 -10.28 -6.89 9.08
N PRO A 27 -10.16 -8.16 9.51
CA PRO A 27 -9.62 -8.49 10.84
C PRO A 27 -8.23 -7.88 11.09
N GLY A 28 -8.17 -6.83 11.91
CA GLY A 28 -6.91 -6.20 12.35
C GLY A 28 -6.24 -5.27 11.35
N ASN A 29 -6.92 -4.83 10.29
CA ASN A 29 -6.29 -3.96 9.27
C ASN A 29 -6.29 -2.45 9.61
N ASN A 30 -6.79 -2.05 10.79
CA ASN A 30 -6.79 -0.67 11.28
C ASN A 30 -5.51 -0.30 12.03
N VAL A 31 -4.38 -0.64 11.44
CA VAL A 31 -3.03 -0.42 12.00
C VAL A 31 -2.34 0.80 11.38
N GLY A 32 -2.94 1.43 10.37
CA GLY A 32 -2.27 2.45 9.56
C GLY A 32 -1.03 1.91 8.86
N LEU A 33 -0.12 2.78 8.42
CA LEU A 33 1.11 2.38 7.72
C LEU A 33 2.28 2.03 8.66
N VAL A 34 1.99 1.69 9.92
CA VAL A 34 3.04 1.27 10.87
C VAL A 34 3.38 -0.19 10.59
N ASP A 35 4.62 -0.45 10.18
CA ASP A 35 5.11 -1.79 9.82
C ASP A 35 4.21 -2.52 8.80
N GLN A 36 3.50 -1.76 7.95
CA GLN A 36 2.69 -2.31 6.86
C GLN A 36 3.40 -2.12 5.53
N GLU A 37 3.38 -3.17 4.73
CA GLU A 37 3.92 -3.16 3.39
C GLU A 37 2.78 -2.91 2.40
N LEU A 38 2.87 -1.83 1.61
CA LEU A 38 2.01 -1.65 0.42
C LEU A 38 2.56 -2.57 -0.68
N LEU A 39 2.38 -3.88 -0.52
CA LEU A 39 2.99 -4.85 -1.43
C LEU A 39 2.22 -4.91 -2.75
N VAL A 40 3.01 -4.98 -3.81
CA VAL A 40 2.62 -5.68 -5.02
C VAL A 40 3.26 -7.07 -4.90
N SER A 41 2.45 -8.11 -4.78
CA SER A 41 2.97 -9.48 -4.71
C SER A 41 3.32 -9.97 -6.12
N THR A 42 4.51 -10.55 -6.29
CA THR A 42 4.89 -11.33 -7.48
C THR A 42 4.96 -12.81 -7.09
N PHE A 43 3.98 -13.62 -7.48
CA PHE A 43 3.92 -15.04 -7.10
C PHE A 43 5.09 -15.89 -7.63
N ASP A 44 5.74 -15.45 -8.71
CA ASP A 44 6.93 -16.07 -9.31
C ASP A 44 7.83 -14.96 -9.90
N SER A 45 8.58 -14.27 -9.02
CA SER A 45 9.41 -13.09 -9.34
C SER A 45 10.39 -13.33 -10.50
N GLY A 46 10.85 -14.58 -10.71
CA GLY A 46 11.72 -14.96 -11.81
C GLY A 46 11.02 -15.06 -13.18
N ALA A 47 9.70 -15.30 -13.19
CA ALA A 47 8.87 -15.30 -14.39
C ALA A 47 8.33 -13.90 -14.74
N VAL A 48 8.27 -13.01 -13.75
CA VAL A 48 7.94 -11.58 -13.90
C VAL A 48 9.17 -10.85 -14.43
N ALA A 49 9.38 -10.88 -15.74
CA ALA A 49 10.52 -10.23 -16.38
C ALA A 49 10.45 -8.70 -16.23
N GLY A 50 11.59 -8.08 -15.87
CA GLY A 50 11.74 -6.65 -15.58
C GLY A 50 11.00 -5.71 -16.52
N GLY A 51 9.75 -5.40 -16.18
CA GLY A 51 8.87 -4.44 -16.82
C GLY A 51 8.72 -3.19 -15.98
N ALA A 52 7.97 -2.22 -16.50
CA ALA A 52 7.53 -1.05 -15.75
C ALA A 52 6.07 -1.26 -15.32
N TYR A 53 5.81 -1.19 -14.01
CA TYR A 53 4.47 -1.27 -13.46
C TYR A 53 3.99 0.12 -13.05
N SER A 54 2.73 0.43 -13.36
CA SER A 54 2.08 1.65 -12.91
C SER A 54 1.06 1.32 -11.83
N VAL A 55 1.15 2.02 -10.69
CA VAL A 55 0.24 1.85 -9.54
C VAL A 55 -0.22 3.22 -9.03
N ASP A 56 -1.49 3.29 -8.67
CA ASP A 56 -2.03 4.38 -7.86
C ASP A 56 -2.15 3.89 -6.42
N ALA A 57 -1.71 4.66 -5.43
CA ALA A 57 -1.92 4.36 -4.02
C ALA A 57 -2.90 5.38 -3.43
N ASP A 58 -4.01 4.89 -2.89
CA ASP A 58 -5.04 5.73 -2.26
C ASP A 58 -4.64 6.10 -0.82
N LEU A 59 -3.62 6.96 -0.70
CA LEU A 59 -3.06 7.38 0.57
C LEU A 59 -3.75 8.63 1.10
N PHE A 60 -4.22 8.57 2.33
CA PHE A 60 -4.76 9.72 3.03
C PHE A 60 -4.27 9.75 4.47
N LEU A 61 -4.00 10.97 4.96
CA LEU A 61 -3.67 11.21 6.34
C LEU A 61 -4.93 11.62 7.09
N ARG A 62 -5.18 11.00 8.25
CA ARG A 62 -6.30 11.34 9.12
C ARG A 62 -5.80 11.78 10.49
N THR A 63 -6.32 12.90 10.98
CA THR A 63 -6.04 13.43 12.31
C THR A 63 -7.35 13.53 13.10
N PRO A 64 -7.33 13.32 14.42
CA PRO A 64 -8.45 13.68 15.28
C PRO A 64 -8.79 15.18 15.17
N ALA A 65 -10.05 15.53 15.39
CA ALA A 65 -10.56 16.88 15.17
C ALA A 65 -9.99 17.93 16.14
N ASP A 66 -9.44 17.49 17.26
CA ASP A 66 -8.82 18.31 18.30
C ASP A 66 -7.30 18.50 18.11
N VAL A 67 -6.70 17.88 17.08
CA VAL A 67 -5.30 18.10 16.73
C VAL A 67 -5.14 19.46 16.04
N ALA A 68 -4.22 20.27 16.56
CA ALA A 68 -3.90 21.57 15.97
C ALA A 68 -3.30 21.40 14.56
N ALA A 69 -3.63 22.32 13.66
CA ALA A 69 -3.07 22.34 12.32
C ALA A 69 -1.54 22.49 12.36
N GLY A 70 -0.85 21.79 11.46
CA GLY A 70 0.60 21.79 11.36
C GLY A 70 1.08 21.13 10.07
N GLU A 71 2.40 21.02 9.92
CA GLU A 71 3.02 20.34 8.79
C GLU A 71 3.17 18.85 9.09
N TYR A 72 2.80 18.02 8.12
CA TYR A 72 2.96 16.57 8.19
C TYR A 72 3.84 16.13 7.03
N THR A 73 4.86 15.33 7.34
CA THR A 73 5.76 14.74 6.35
C THR A 73 5.78 13.23 6.55
N SER A 74 5.73 12.48 5.46
CA SER A 74 5.90 11.02 5.46
C SER A 74 6.93 10.63 4.42
N THR A 75 7.72 9.61 4.73
CA THR A 75 8.63 8.97 3.78
C THR A 75 8.06 7.59 3.47
N LEU A 76 7.71 7.37 2.20
CA LEU A 76 7.27 6.06 1.73
C LEU A 76 8.42 5.39 0.98
N THR A 77 8.78 4.19 1.43
CA THR A 77 9.76 3.34 0.77
C THR A 77 9.02 2.22 0.07
N LEU A 78 9.19 2.12 -1.25
CA LEU A 78 8.72 0.98 -2.01
C LEU A 78 9.89 0.02 -2.22
N SER A 79 9.75 -1.21 -1.74
CA SER A 79 10.74 -2.26 -1.87
C SER A 79 10.15 -3.40 -2.69
N LEU A 80 10.91 -3.87 -3.68
CA LEU A 80 10.64 -5.12 -4.38
C LEU A 80 11.61 -6.17 -3.83
N PHE A 81 11.07 -7.30 -3.39
CA PHE A 81 11.85 -8.45 -2.92
C PHE A 81 11.67 -9.62 -3.88
N GLU A 82 12.76 -10.34 -4.15
CA GLU A 82 12.82 -11.47 -5.09
C GLU A 82 12.53 -12.81 -4.41
#